data_AF-A0A2N1R5R7-F1
#
_entry.id   AF-A0A2N1R5R7-F1
#
_cell.length_a   1.000
_cell.length_b   1.000
_cell.length_c   1.000
_cell.angle_alpha   90.00
_cell.angle_beta   90.00
_cell.angle_gamma   90.00
#
_symmetry.space_group_name_H-M   'P 1'
#
loop_
_entity.id
_entity.type
_entity.pdbx_description
1 polymer ?
#
loop_
_entity_poly.entity_id
_entity_poly.type
_entity_poly.pdbx_seq_one_letter_code
_entity_poly.pdbx_strand_id
1 'polypeptide(L)'
;MGEVLGGIDALFAEADMAAVEAMELFLEFKPSLRAAYDARSMRLAREDMGHHIRNFAAIAFSPDDKSLLDYLSWLKVLFDGFGFTDEDIKLSFRCAGRAAGKRLSGNEAAAFENLVERAVFEYGRSEPVANRYLKEGLPDNGIARSYVQAVIEGRRDFAQALVDSELRAGKPARSLYLELFQPAQRELGRLWHTRKISVAQEHFATAATQYIMSTLYPRLMAESRPNGRLVLAACAQGELHELGLRMVADFFQADGWDTRFLGANLPLGALAAEVTRIEPDLVALSASIPTNVRWVDAAVKTLRAKTGKKPAILVGGIPFVVSPGLWRELGADGTGIDCQEAVAVGDRLVGKETRLDR
;
A
#
# COMPACT_ATOMS: atom_id res chain seq x y z
N MET A 1 16.32 17.55 -0.60
CA MET A 1 15.49 16.50 0.04
C MET A 1 16.31 15.46 0.80
N GLY A 2 17.48 14.99 0.33
CA GLY A 2 18.24 13.92 0.99
C GLY A 2 18.66 14.15 2.45
N GLU A 3 19.06 15.37 2.84
CA GLU A 3 19.42 15.70 4.23
C GLU A 3 18.21 15.98 5.14
N VAL A 4 17.01 16.22 4.57
CA VAL A 4 15.80 16.64 5.30
C VAL A 4 14.94 15.45 5.77
N LEU A 5 15.29 14.23 5.34
CA LEU A 5 14.48 13.02 5.61
C LEU A 5 15.13 12.07 6.62
N GLY A 6 16.37 12.31 7.05
CA GLY A 6 17.08 11.44 7.99
C GLY A 6 16.40 11.36 9.35
N GLY A 7 15.99 12.51 9.90
CA GLY A 7 15.21 12.57 11.14
C GLY A 7 13.77 12.07 10.96
N ILE A 8 13.18 12.23 9.77
CA ILE A 8 11.83 11.72 9.47
C ILE A 8 11.80 10.18 9.47
N ASP A 9 12.86 9.52 9.00
CA ASP A 9 12.95 8.06 9.09
C ASP A 9 13.11 7.58 10.54
N ALA A 10 13.95 8.28 11.33
CA ALA A 10 14.11 8.02 12.77
C ALA A 10 12.78 8.19 13.54
N LEU A 11 11.92 9.13 13.13
CA LEU A 11 10.61 9.36 13.72
C LEU A 11 9.70 8.12 13.64
N PHE A 12 9.84 7.24 12.65
CA PHE A 12 9.06 6.00 12.60
C PHE A 12 9.39 5.03 13.75
N ALA A 13 10.65 5.00 14.19
CA ALA A 13 11.10 4.19 15.32
C ALA A 13 10.66 4.80 16.66
N GLU A 14 10.57 6.12 16.74
CA GLU A 14 10.15 6.84 17.94
C GLU A 14 8.65 7.15 18.03
N ALA A 15 7.89 6.81 16.98
CA ALA A 15 6.48 7.19 16.86
C ALA A 15 5.61 6.72 18.02
N ASP A 16 5.89 5.56 18.63
CA ASP A 16 5.10 5.07 19.78
C ASP A 16 5.36 5.91 21.04
N MET A 17 6.60 6.33 21.28
CA MET A 17 6.90 7.23 22.40
C MET A 17 6.28 8.61 22.15
N ALA A 18 6.39 9.12 20.92
CA ALA A 18 5.76 10.38 20.51
C ALA A 18 4.23 10.31 20.63
N ALA A 19 3.62 9.16 20.34
CA ALA A 19 2.18 8.96 20.46
C ALA A 19 1.69 9.01 21.91
N VAL A 20 2.47 8.46 22.86
CA VAL A 20 2.17 8.59 24.29
C VAL A 20 2.17 10.06 24.71
N GLU A 21 3.19 10.82 24.33
CA GLU A 21 3.26 12.26 24.62
C GLU A 21 2.13 13.04 23.93
N ALA A 22 1.83 12.75 22.67
CA ALA A 22 0.75 13.37 21.93
C ALA A 22 -0.61 13.13 22.61
N MET A 23 -0.84 11.92 23.10
CA MET A 23 -2.08 11.59 23.80
C MET A 23 -2.18 12.32 25.14
N GLU A 24 -1.12 12.40 25.93
CA GLU A 24 -1.15 13.16 27.18
C GLU A 24 -1.45 14.64 26.94
N LEU A 25 -0.81 15.25 25.93
CA LEU A 25 -1.10 16.63 25.49
C LEU A 25 -2.57 16.77 25.08
N PHE A 26 -3.10 15.83 24.29
CA PHE A 26 -4.50 15.87 23.85
C PHE A 26 -5.48 15.84 25.04
N LEU A 27 -5.19 15.03 26.06
CA LEU A 27 -6.01 14.91 27.27
C LEU A 27 -5.96 16.15 28.17
N GLU A 28 -4.91 16.98 28.09
CA GLU A 28 -4.89 18.27 28.79
C GLU A 28 -5.98 19.21 28.24
N PHE A 29 -6.21 19.18 26.93
CA PHE A 29 -7.28 19.93 26.26
C PHE A 29 -8.65 19.24 26.33
N LYS A 30 -8.67 17.91 26.57
CA LYS A 30 -9.89 17.09 26.66
C LYS A 30 -9.93 16.27 27.96
N PRO A 31 -9.96 16.93 29.14
CA PRO A 31 -9.87 16.24 30.43
C PRO A 31 -11.05 15.29 30.70
N SER A 32 -12.23 15.54 30.11
CA SER A 32 -13.39 14.65 30.21
C SER A 32 -13.11 13.26 29.61
N LEU A 33 -12.30 13.17 28.56
CA LEU A 33 -11.93 11.88 27.95
C LEU A 33 -10.98 11.09 28.84
N ARG A 34 -10.14 11.77 29.64
CA ARG A 34 -9.24 11.11 30.60
C ARG A 34 -10.02 10.29 31.63
N ALA A 35 -11.16 10.80 32.07
CA ALA A 35 -12.04 10.09 33.01
C ALA A 35 -12.87 8.98 32.33
N ALA A 36 -13.18 9.13 31.03
CA ALA A 36 -14.02 8.19 30.29
C ALA A 36 -13.24 6.98 29.72
N TYR A 37 -11.95 7.12 29.47
CA TYR A 37 -11.15 6.07 28.85
C TYR A 37 -10.75 4.98 29.83
N ASP A 38 -11.11 3.74 29.51
CA ASP A 38 -10.49 2.56 30.11
C ASP A 38 -9.10 2.27 29.51
N ALA A 39 -8.40 1.28 30.07
CA ALA A 39 -7.06 0.91 29.61
C ALA A 39 -7.01 0.50 28.12
N ARG A 40 -8.10 -0.08 27.61
CA ARG A 40 -8.18 -0.51 26.21
C ARG A 40 -8.34 0.69 25.28
N SER A 41 -9.26 1.58 25.60
CA SER A 41 -9.56 2.81 24.84
C SER A 41 -8.35 3.73 24.82
N MET A 42 -7.64 3.85 25.94
CA MET A 42 -6.39 4.60 26.02
C MET A 42 -5.30 4.02 25.11
N ARG A 43 -5.16 2.70 25.06
CA ARG A 43 -4.20 2.04 24.17
C ARG A 43 -4.53 2.31 22.70
N LEU A 44 -5.79 2.13 22.30
CA LEU A 44 -6.25 2.38 20.92
C LEU A 44 -6.06 3.85 20.52
N ALA A 45 -6.39 4.79 21.41
CA ALA A 45 -6.20 6.22 21.14
C ALA A 45 -4.71 6.59 20.97
N ARG A 46 -3.82 5.96 21.74
CA ARG A 46 -2.36 6.09 21.54
C ARG A 46 -1.92 5.48 20.22
N GLU A 47 -2.44 4.31 19.83
CA GLU A 47 -2.18 3.72 18.52
C GLU A 47 -2.59 4.68 17.39
N ASP A 48 -3.77 5.31 17.48
CA ASP A 48 -4.26 6.29 16.50
C ASP A 48 -3.36 7.54 16.42
N MET A 49 -2.87 8.06 17.55
CA MET A 49 -1.87 9.14 17.56
C MET A 49 -0.57 8.71 16.86
N GLY A 50 -0.12 7.48 17.10
CA GLY A 50 1.03 6.90 16.41
C GLY A 50 0.80 6.76 14.91
N HIS A 51 -0.43 6.41 14.49
CA HIS A 51 -0.81 6.37 13.08
C HIS A 51 -0.77 7.77 12.45
N HIS A 52 -1.24 8.83 13.13
CA HIS A 52 -1.12 10.20 12.63
C HIS A 52 0.35 10.57 12.36
N ILE A 53 1.21 10.35 13.35
CA ILE A 53 2.64 10.67 13.25
C ILE A 53 3.28 9.94 12.05
N ARG A 54 3.07 8.62 11.95
CA ARG A 54 3.66 7.81 10.87
C ARG A 54 3.10 8.16 9.49
N ASN A 55 1.80 8.48 9.39
CA ASN A 55 1.22 8.88 8.11
C ASN A 55 1.73 10.25 7.66
N PHE A 56 1.83 11.24 8.55
CA PHE A 56 2.45 12.52 8.21
C PHE A 56 3.93 12.37 7.84
N ALA A 57 4.68 11.52 8.56
CA ALA A 57 6.06 11.20 8.20
C ALA A 57 6.14 10.55 6.81
N ALA A 58 5.21 9.66 6.46
CA ALA A 58 5.14 9.04 5.13
C ALA A 58 4.77 10.06 4.03
N ILE A 59 3.86 10.98 4.33
CA ILE A 59 3.44 12.04 3.40
C ILE A 59 4.61 12.98 3.09
N ALA A 60 5.56 13.16 4.00
CA ALA A 60 6.77 13.95 3.74
C ALA A 60 7.63 13.42 2.57
N PHE A 61 7.46 12.15 2.17
CA PHE A 61 8.09 11.57 0.98
C PHE A 61 7.29 11.81 -0.31
N SER A 62 6.06 12.33 -0.22
CA SER A 62 5.18 12.54 -1.38
C SER A 62 5.49 13.86 -2.10
N PRO A 63 5.52 13.88 -3.44
CA PRO A 63 5.75 15.11 -4.21
C PRO A 63 4.57 16.07 -4.21
N ASP A 64 3.38 15.59 -3.85
CA ASP A 64 2.13 16.33 -3.95
C ASP A 64 1.20 16.08 -2.76
N ASP A 65 0.15 16.89 -2.69
CA ASP A 65 -0.83 16.87 -1.60
C ASP A 65 -1.81 15.72 -1.72
N LYS A 66 -1.74 14.90 -2.78
CA LYS A 66 -2.73 13.82 -2.99
C LYS A 66 -2.67 12.79 -1.89
N SER A 67 -1.47 12.43 -1.43
CA SER A 67 -1.29 11.51 -0.29
C SER A 67 -1.85 12.10 1.01
N LEU A 68 -1.71 13.42 1.20
CA LEU A 68 -2.30 14.12 2.35
C LEU A 68 -3.83 14.08 2.27
N LEU A 69 -4.41 14.54 1.17
CA LEU A 69 -5.86 14.59 0.98
C LEU A 69 -6.52 13.20 1.05
N ASP A 70 -5.86 12.15 0.52
CA ASP A 70 -6.32 10.77 0.64
C ASP A 70 -6.30 10.26 2.10
N TYR A 71 -5.30 10.66 2.89
CA TYR A 71 -5.24 10.35 4.30
C TYR A 71 -6.36 11.03 5.09
N LEU A 72 -6.57 12.33 4.85
CA LEU A 72 -7.58 13.14 5.53
C LEU A 72 -9.01 12.68 5.21
N SER A 73 -9.31 12.43 3.93
CA SER A 73 -10.62 11.96 3.48
C SER A 73 -10.99 10.61 4.09
N TRP A 74 -10.01 9.75 4.31
CA TRP A 74 -10.22 8.47 4.97
C TRP A 74 -10.38 8.58 6.48
N LEU A 75 -9.64 9.48 7.13
CA LEU A 75 -9.81 9.70 8.57
C LEU A 75 -11.23 10.12 8.93
N LYS A 76 -11.91 10.87 8.05
CA LYS A 76 -13.33 11.20 8.20
C LYS A 76 -14.20 9.94 8.27
N VAL A 77 -13.92 8.95 7.44
CA VAL A 77 -14.65 7.66 7.41
C VAL A 77 -14.30 6.83 8.64
N LEU A 78 -13.03 6.83 9.05
CA LEU A 78 -12.57 6.05 10.21
C LEU A 78 -13.22 6.52 11.51
N PHE A 79 -13.29 7.84 11.71
CA PHE A 79 -13.83 8.44 12.93
C PHE A 79 -15.34 8.72 12.87
N ASP A 80 -16.00 8.39 11.76
CA ASP A 80 -17.45 8.45 11.66
C ASP A 80 -18.12 7.57 12.73
N GLY A 81 -19.11 8.12 13.42
CA GLY A 81 -19.81 7.45 14.51
C GLY A 81 -19.04 7.32 15.84
N PHE A 82 -17.80 7.80 15.96
CA PHE A 82 -17.04 7.79 17.24
C PHE A 82 -17.34 8.98 18.15
N GLY A 83 -18.13 9.96 17.68
CA GLY A 83 -18.50 11.14 18.47
C GLY A 83 -17.41 12.21 18.59
N PHE A 84 -16.33 12.11 17.81
CA PHE A 84 -15.34 13.18 17.68
C PHE A 84 -15.81 14.23 16.68
N THR A 85 -15.61 15.51 17.02
CA THR A 85 -15.81 16.62 16.11
C THR A 85 -14.57 16.82 15.23
N ASP A 86 -14.73 17.57 14.13
CA ASP A 86 -13.61 17.98 13.30
C ASP A 86 -12.51 18.70 14.08
N GLU A 87 -12.90 19.53 15.06
CA GLU A 87 -11.95 20.24 15.90
C GLU A 87 -11.20 19.31 16.85
N ASP A 88 -11.80 18.20 17.27
CA ASP A 88 -11.10 17.17 18.04
C ASP A 88 -10.02 16.48 17.20
N ILE A 89 -10.33 16.13 15.95
CA ILE A 89 -9.37 15.49 15.05
C ILE A 89 -8.26 16.47 14.65
N LYS A 90 -8.58 17.74 14.37
CA LYS A 90 -7.55 18.76 14.13
C LYS A 90 -6.65 18.97 15.34
N LEU A 91 -7.22 18.95 16.55
CA LEU A 91 -6.44 19.02 17.79
C LEU A 91 -5.51 17.81 17.94
N SER A 92 -5.98 16.60 17.61
CA SER A 92 -5.12 15.40 17.65
C SER A 92 -3.93 15.53 16.69
N PHE A 93 -4.11 16.11 15.51
CA PHE A 93 -3.02 16.37 14.56
C PHE A 93 -1.98 17.33 15.15
N ARG A 94 -2.41 18.42 15.78
CA ARG A 94 -1.49 19.38 16.41
C ARG A 94 -0.72 18.76 17.57
N CYS A 95 -1.38 17.96 18.40
CA CYS A 95 -0.73 17.24 19.50
C CYS A 95 0.30 16.23 18.97
N ALA A 96 -0.05 15.47 17.93
CA ALA A 96 0.85 14.57 17.23
C ALA A 96 2.05 15.32 16.61
N GLY A 97 1.79 16.43 15.93
CA GLY A 97 2.80 17.31 15.35
C GLY A 97 3.80 17.82 16.36
N ARG A 98 3.31 18.37 17.48
CA ARG A 98 4.15 18.89 18.56
C ARG A 98 5.00 17.80 19.23
N ALA A 99 4.44 16.61 19.44
CA ALA A 99 5.18 15.50 20.04
C ALA A 99 6.26 14.95 19.09
N ALA A 100 5.95 14.87 17.79
CA ALA A 100 6.91 14.49 16.76
C ALA A 100 8.02 15.54 16.58
N GLY A 101 7.68 16.84 16.56
CA GLY A 101 8.63 17.93 16.37
C GLY A 101 9.78 17.95 17.39
N LYS A 102 9.54 17.49 18.63
CA LYS A 102 10.59 17.35 19.67
C LYS A 102 11.71 16.37 19.30
N ARG A 103 11.47 15.48 18.33
CA ARG A 103 12.40 14.42 17.89
C ARG A 103 13.11 14.76 16.59
N LEU A 104 12.76 15.90 16.00
CA LEU A 104 13.28 16.35 14.73
C LEU A 104 14.24 17.53 14.94
N SER A 105 15.24 17.66 14.07
CA SER A 105 16.12 18.83 14.09
C SER A 105 15.40 20.08 13.58
N GLY A 106 15.88 21.29 13.91
CA GLY A 106 15.12 22.54 13.72
C GLY A 106 14.41 22.71 12.35
N ASN A 107 15.10 22.42 11.24
CA ASN A 107 14.49 22.53 9.91
C ASN A 107 13.48 21.40 9.62
N GLU A 108 13.77 20.18 10.08
CA GLU A 108 12.87 19.02 9.92
C GLU A 108 11.61 19.19 10.75
N ALA A 109 11.75 19.67 11.99
CA ALA A 109 10.64 20.00 12.88
C ALA A 109 9.73 21.05 12.25
N ALA A 110 10.31 22.16 11.75
CA ALA A 110 9.54 23.21 11.09
C ALA A 110 8.81 22.71 9.83
N ALA A 111 9.45 21.87 9.01
CA ALA A 111 8.82 21.27 7.84
C ALA A 111 7.66 20.35 8.22
N PHE A 112 7.84 19.53 9.26
CA PHE A 112 6.81 18.62 9.77
C PHE A 112 5.63 19.38 10.40
N GLU A 113 5.89 20.40 11.20
CA GLU A 113 4.85 21.27 11.78
C GLU A 113 4.05 22.00 10.69
N ASN A 114 4.72 22.50 9.64
CA ASN A 114 4.03 23.08 8.49
C ASN A 114 3.13 22.06 7.76
N LEU A 115 3.58 20.82 7.60
CA LEU A 115 2.75 19.75 7.04
C LEU A 115 1.52 19.48 7.92
N VAL A 116 1.69 19.47 9.24
CA VAL A 116 0.60 19.27 10.20
C VAL A 116 -0.42 20.41 10.15
N GLU A 117 0.00 21.68 10.13
CA GLU A 117 -0.95 22.80 10.05
C GLU A 117 -1.68 22.83 8.69
N ARG A 118 -1.02 22.40 7.61
CA ARG A 118 -1.69 22.17 6.33
C ARG A 118 -2.72 21.05 6.44
N ALA A 119 -2.39 19.95 7.09
CA ALA A 119 -3.33 18.86 7.34
C ALA A 119 -4.57 19.33 8.13
N VAL A 120 -4.36 20.17 9.15
CA VAL A 120 -5.44 20.79 9.94
C VAL A 120 -6.34 21.67 9.07
N PHE A 121 -5.75 22.51 8.21
CA PHE A 121 -6.49 23.38 7.29
C PHE A 121 -7.32 22.57 6.28
N GLU A 122 -6.70 21.59 5.63
CA GLU A 122 -7.35 20.76 4.61
C GLU A 122 -8.41 19.81 5.19
N TYR A 123 -8.24 19.33 6.42
CA TYR A 123 -9.20 18.39 7.03
C TYR A 123 -10.59 19.01 7.21
N GLY A 124 -10.67 20.31 7.50
CA GLY A 124 -11.95 21.02 7.58
C GLY A 124 -12.68 21.18 6.24
N ARG A 125 -12.00 20.90 5.12
CA ARG A 125 -12.51 21.02 3.75
C ARG A 125 -12.60 19.67 3.04
N SER A 126 -12.12 18.62 3.68
CA SER A 126 -12.05 17.27 3.11
C SER A 126 -13.39 16.57 3.23
N GLU A 127 -13.85 15.97 2.13
CA GLU A 127 -15.05 15.13 2.09
C GLU A 127 -14.71 13.67 2.42
N PRO A 128 -15.59 12.93 3.10
CA PRO A 128 -15.36 11.51 3.39
C PRO A 128 -15.40 10.67 2.11
N VAL A 129 -14.33 9.90 1.87
CA VAL A 129 -14.26 8.97 0.74
C VAL A 129 -14.18 7.54 1.28
N ALA A 130 -15.33 6.88 1.37
CA ALA A 130 -15.46 5.55 1.97
C ALA A 130 -14.68 4.47 1.23
N ASN A 131 -14.63 4.54 -0.11
CA ASN A 131 -13.82 3.65 -0.92
C ASN A 131 -12.80 4.45 -1.73
N ARG A 132 -11.55 4.42 -1.28
CA ARG A 132 -10.43 5.08 -1.98
C ARG A 132 -10.20 4.54 -3.40
N TYR A 133 -10.67 3.33 -3.71
CA TYR A 133 -10.26 2.58 -4.91
C TYR A 133 -11.40 2.06 -5.80
N LEU A 134 -12.64 2.00 -5.29
CA LEU A 134 -13.86 1.71 -6.06
C LEU A 134 -14.84 2.88 -5.86
N LYS A 135 -14.73 3.91 -6.70
CA LYS A 135 -15.58 5.11 -6.60
C LYS A 135 -17.07 4.79 -6.66
N GLU A 136 -17.45 3.81 -7.48
CA GLU A 136 -18.85 3.38 -7.68
C GLU A 136 -19.22 2.13 -6.86
N GLY A 137 -18.30 1.63 -6.01
CA GLY A 137 -18.46 0.35 -5.32
C GLY A 137 -18.49 -0.85 -6.26
N LEU A 138 -18.86 -2.02 -5.73
CA LEU A 138 -19.11 -3.21 -6.56
C LEU A 138 -20.55 -3.19 -7.06
N PRO A 139 -20.82 -3.50 -8.34
CA PRO A 139 -22.19 -3.59 -8.86
C PRO A 139 -23.06 -4.54 -8.03
N ASP A 140 -24.32 -4.17 -7.77
CA ASP A 140 -25.23 -4.95 -6.90
C ASP A 140 -25.45 -6.39 -7.40
N ASN A 141 -25.51 -6.58 -8.72
CA ASN A 141 -25.64 -7.90 -9.36
C ASN A 141 -24.31 -8.40 -9.97
N GLY A 142 -23.18 -7.82 -9.56
CA GLY A 142 -21.86 -8.17 -10.08
C GLY A 142 -21.28 -9.42 -9.41
N ILE A 143 -20.63 -10.29 -10.18
CA ILE A 143 -19.94 -11.48 -9.66
C ILE A 143 -18.95 -11.13 -8.53
N ALA A 144 -18.27 -9.98 -8.60
CA ALA A 144 -17.34 -9.56 -7.57
C ALA A 144 -18.00 -9.38 -6.19
N ARG A 145 -19.25 -8.89 -6.15
CA ARG A 145 -19.99 -8.79 -4.89
C ARG A 145 -20.33 -10.17 -4.33
N SER A 146 -20.87 -11.06 -5.16
CA SER A 146 -21.18 -12.44 -4.78
C SER A 146 -19.93 -13.18 -4.30
N TYR A 147 -18.79 -12.95 -4.94
CA TYR A 147 -17.50 -13.51 -4.56
C TYR A 147 -17.04 -12.98 -3.20
N VAL A 148 -17.08 -11.66 -2.98
CA VAL A 148 -16.74 -11.04 -1.69
C VAL A 148 -17.60 -11.62 -0.56
N GLN A 149 -18.91 -11.73 -0.77
CA GLN A 149 -19.80 -12.34 0.22
C GLN A 149 -19.42 -13.79 0.50
N ALA A 150 -19.18 -14.58 -0.54
CA ALA A 150 -18.80 -15.99 -0.41
C ALA A 150 -17.54 -16.18 0.44
N VAL A 151 -16.50 -15.40 0.18
CA VAL A 151 -15.23 -15.52 0.92
C VAL A 151 -15.33 -15.01 2.35
N ILE A 152 -16.13 -13.97 2.62
CA ILE A 152 -16.41 -13.49 3.99
C ILE A 152 -17.19 -14.54 4.81
N GLU A 153 -18.12 -15.23 4.17
CA GLU A 153 -18.95 -16.29 4.79
C GLU A 153 -18.22 -17.63 4.96
N GLY A 154 -16.94 -17.73 4.59
CA GLY A 154 -16.20 -19.00 4.67
C GLY A 154 -16.50 -19.98 3.53
N ARG A 155 -17.31 -19.58 2.54
CA ARG A 155 -17.80 -20.45 1.46
C ARG A 155 -16.84 -20.49 0.28
N ARG A 156 -15.61 -20.96 0.52
CA ARG A 156 -14.56 -21.07 -0.52
C ARG A 156 -15.01 -21.88 -1.75
N ASP A 157 -15.74 -22.98 -1.54
CA ASP A 157 -16.20 -23.82 -2.65
C ASP A 157 -17.20 -23.09 -3.56
N PHE A 158 -18.03 -22.22 -2.98
CA PHE A 158 -18.93 -21.38 -3.75
C PHE A 158 -18.17 -20.27 -4.50
N ALA A 159 -17.17 -19.66 -3.86
CA ALA A 159 -16.28 -18.69 -4.52
C ALA A 159 -15.53 -19.31 -5.71
N GLN A 160 -15.04 -20.55 -5.58
CA GLN A 160 -14.44 -21.32 -6.68
C GLN A 160 -15.47 -21.60 -7.79
N ALA A 161 -16.68 -22.02 -7.44
CA ALA A 161 -17.73 -22.31 -8.41
C ALA A 161 -18.12 -21.08 -9.25
N LEU A 162 -18.11 -19.87 -8.66
CA LEU A 162 -18.31 -18.60 -9.38
C LEU A 162 -17.23 -18.40 -10.43
N VAL A 163 -15.96 -18.57 -10.04
CA VAL A 163 -14.80 -18.48 -10.95
C VAL A 163 -14.88 -19.51 -12.07
N ASP A 164 -15.19 -20.77 -11.76
CA ASP A 164 -15.33 -21.82 -12.76
C ASP A 164 -16.49 -21.56 -13.72
N SER A 165 -17.56 -20.92 -13.25
CA SER A 165 -18.70 -20.54 -14.09
C SER A 165 -18.32 -19.52 -15.15
N GLU A 166 -17.57 -18.48 -14.79
CA GLU A 166 -17.08 -17.48 -15.75
C GLU A 166 -16.15 -18.12 -16.80
N LEU A 167 -15.29 -19.03 -16.37
CA LEU A 167 -14.38 -19.74 -17.28
C LEU A 167 -15.15 -20.62 -18.26
N ARG A 168 -16.19 -21.32 -17.79
CA ARG A 168 -17.09 -22.09 -18.67
C ARG A 168 -17.87 -21.20 -19.64
N ALA A 169 -18.17 -19.97 -19.24
CA ALA A 169 -18.78 -18.96 -20.09
C ALA A 169 -17.78 -18.33 -21.10
N GLY A 170 -16.52 -18.78 -21.11
CA GLY A 170 -15.49 -18.33 -22.06
C GLY A 170 -14.74 -17.08 -21.61
N LYS A 171 -14.92 -16.61 -20.36
CA LYS A 171 -14.19 -15.46 -19.85
C LYS A 171 -12.68 -15.79 -19.75
N PRO A 172 -11.79 -14.93 -20.27
CA PRO A 172 -10.35 -15.15 -20.12
C PRO A 172 -9.92 -15.16 -18.65
N ALA A 173 -8.98 -16.04 -18.29
CA ALA A 173 -8.43 -16.09 -16.92
C ALA A 173 -7.84 -14.74 -16.49
N ARG A 174 -7.18 -14.03 -17.42
CA ARG A 174 -6.61 -12.69 -17.19
C ARG A 174 -7.67 -11.67 -16.77
N SER A 175 -8.88 -11.74 -17.32
CA SER A 175 -9.99 -10.85 -16.96
C SER A 175 -10.47 -11.08 -15.53
N LEU A 176 -10.42 -12.31 -15.00
CA LEU A 176 -10.80 -12.58 -13.61
C LEU A 176 -9.86 -11.91 -12.60
N TYR A 177 -8.59 -11.73 -12.93
CA TYR A 177 -7.67 -10.99 -12.06
C TYR A 177 -8.12 -9.54 -11.93
N LEU A 178 -8.40 -8.87 -13.05
CA LEU A 178 -8.68 -7.43 -13.07
C LEU A 178 -10.12 -7.09 -12.69
N GLU A 179 -11.08 -7.90 -13.11
CA GLU A 179 -12.52 -7.60 -12.97
C GLU A 179 -13.16 -8.29 -11.76
N LEU A 180 -12.48 -9.28 -11.15
CA LEU A 180 -12.99 -10.02 -10.00
C LEU A 180 -12.05 -9.91 -8.79
N PHE A 181 -10.82 -10.43 -8.87
CA PHE A 181 -9.95 -10.49 -7.69
C PHE A 181 -9.49 -9.11 -7.22
N GLN A 182 -9.00 -8.25 -8.12
CA GLN A 182 -8.58 -6.90 -7.77
C GLN A 182 -9.70 -6.08 -7.10
N PRO A 183 -10.91 -5.96 -7.68
CA PRO A 183 -11.99 -5.22 -7.03
C PRO A 183 -12.49 -5.90 -5.75
N ALA A 184 -12.53 -7.24 -5.69
CA ALA A 184 -12.89 -7.96 -4.45
C ALA A 184 -11.92 -7.65 -3.31
N GLN A 185 -10.61 -7.65 -3.58
CA GLN A 185 -9.58 -7.39 -2.59
C GLN A 185 -9.58 -5.92 -2.12
N ARG A 186 -9.85 -4.97 -3.02
CA ARG A 186 -10.07 -3.56 -2.66
C ARG A 186 -11.28 -3.42 -1.72
N GLU A 187 -12.36 -4.13 -2.01
CA GLU A 187 -13.57 -4.08 -1.17
C GLU A 187 -13.36 -4.77 0.19
N LEU A 188 -12.71 -5.93 0.23
CA LEU A 188 -12.31 -6.60 1.48
C LEU A 188 -11.45 -5.67 2.35
N GLY A 189 -10.45 -5.01 1.74
CA GLY A 189 -9.65 -4.00 2.39
C GLY A 189 -10.51 -2.88 2.98
N ARG A 190 -11.47 -2.33 2.22
CA ARG A 190 -12.39 -1.30 2.72
C ARG A 190 -13.23 -1.80 3.89
N LEU A 191 -13.84 -2.97 3.77
CA LEU A 191 -14.67 -3.57 4.82
C LEU A 191 -13.87 -3.80 6.10
N TRP A 192 -12.63 -4.26 5.98
CA TRP A 192 -11.73 -4.44 7.11
C TRP A 192 -11.38 -3.10 7.76
N HIS A 193 -10.92 -2.11 6.98
CA HIS A 193 -10.56 -0.78 7.49
C HIS A 193 -11.74 -0.06 8.16
N THR A 194 -12.96 -0.25 7.64
CA THR A 194 -14.20 0.30 8.21
C THR A 194 -14.84 -0.57 9.30
N ARG A 195 -14.09 -1.58 9.79
CA ARG A 195 -14.48 -2.49 10.88
C ARG A 195 -15.79 -3.25 10.63
N LYS A 196 -16.16 -3.42 9.36
CA LYS A 196 -17.32 -4.23 8.93
C LYS A 196 -17.00 -5.72 8.88
N ILE A 197 -15.73 -6.07 8.68
CA ILE A 197 -15.21 -7.43 8.86
C ILE A 197 -14.01 -7.42 9.80
N SER A 198 -13.79 -8.53 10.50
CA SER A 198 -12.62 -8.74 11.34
C SER A 198 -11.37 -9.05 10.49
N VAL A 199 -10.19 -8.87 11.11
CA VAL A 199 -8.91 -9.31 10.52
C VAL A 199 -8.90 -10.81 10.20
N ALA A 200 -9.58 -11.64 11.01
CA ALA A 200 -9.67 -13.08 10.75
C ALA A 200 -10.47 -13.39 9.46
N GLN A 201 -11.55 -12.65 9.22
CA GLN A 201 -12.33 -12.77 7.98
C GLN A 201 -11.55 -12.29 6.77
N GLU A 202 -10.80 -11.17 6.89
CA GLU A 202 -9.95 -10.67 5.81
C GLU A 202 -8.83 -11.69 5.48
N HIS A 203 -8.10 -12.20 6.50
CA HIS A 203 -7.07 -13.23 6.29
C HIS A 203 -7.65 -14.48 5.61
N PHE A 204 -8.81 -14.97 6.05
CA PHE A 204 -9.45 -16.11 5.40
C PHE A 204 -9.80 -15.81 3.94
N ALA A 205 -10.39 -14.64 3.65
CA ALA A 205 -10.79 -14.25 2.31
C ALA A 205 -9.60 -14.11 1.36
N THR A 206 -8.49 -13.54 1.84
CA THR A 206 -7.23 -13.41 1.11
C THR A 206 -6.61 -14.79 0.85
N ALA A 207 -6.56 -15.68 1.85
CA ALA A 207 -6.07 -17.05 1.67
C ALA A 207 -6.93 -17.88 0.70
N ALA A 208 -8.26 -17.76 0.79
CA ALA A 208 -9.19 -18.39 -0.15
C ALA A 208 -8.95 -17.90 -1.59
N THR A 209 -8.75 -16.58 -1.76
CA THR A 209 -8.45 -16.00 -3.07
C THR A 209 -7.13 -16.49 -3.64
N GLN A 210 -6.06 -16.57 -2.83
CA GLN A 210 -4.77 -17.14 -3.25
C GLN A 210 -4.89 -18.60 -3.71
N TYR A 211 -5.69 -19.41 -3.00
CA TYR A 211 -5.97 -20.79 -3.39
C TYR A 211 -6.67 -20.83 -4.75
N ILE A 212 -7.74 -20.06 -4.93
CA ILE A 212 -8.51 -20.03 -6.17
C ILE A 212 -7.65 -19.55 -7.34
N MET A 213 -6.83 -18.50 -7.16
CA MET A 213 -5.86 -18.04 -8.16
C MET A 213 -4.89 -19.16 -8.58
N SER A 214 -4.41 -19.96 -7.63
CA SER A 214 -3.52 -21.08 -7.93
C SER A 214 -4.18 -22.15 -8.82
N THR A 215 -5.51 -22.34 -8.71
CA THR A 215 -6.25 -23.24 -9.62
C THR A 215 -6.34 -22.72 -11.06
N LEU A 216 -6.24 -21.40 -11.25
CA LEU A 216 -6.29 -20.75 -12.57
C LEU A 216 -4.94 -20.76 -13.28
N TYR A 217 -3.86 -20.99 -12.55
CA TYR A 217 -2.51 -20.85 -13.04
C TYR A 217 -2.22 -21.64 -14.33
N PRO A 218 -2.63 -22.91 -14.50
CA PRO A 218 -2.43 -23.64 -15.76
C PRO A 218 -3.13 -22.98 -16.96
N ARG A 219 -4.30 -22.38 -16.76
CA ARG A 219 -5.03 -21.67 -17.82
C ARG A 219 -4.38 -20.34 -18.15
N LEU A 220 -3.91 -19.61 -17.14
CA LEU A 220 -3.22 -18.34 -17.32
C LEU A 220 -1.90 -18.52 -18.11
N MET A 221 -1.19 -19.62 -17.88
CA MET A 221 0.10 -19.91 -18.53
C MET A 221 -0.03 -20.59 -19.91
N ALA A 222 -1.23 -20.98 -20.34
CA ALA A 222 -1.41 -21.81 -21.55
C ALA A 222 -0.82 -21.18 -22.83
N GLU A 223 -0.87 -19.86 -22.93
CA GLU A 223 -0.37 -19.10 -24.09
C GLU A 223 0.99 -18.45 -23.84
N SER A 224 1.59 -18.63 -22.65
CA SER A 224 2.88 -18.03 -22.32
C SER A 224 3.99 -18.54 -23.26
N ARG A 225 4.88 -17.64 -23.66
CA ARG A 225 6.02 -17.91 -24.54
C ARG A 225 7.27 -17.26 -23.92
N PRO A 226 8.25 -18.06 -23.45
CA PRO A 226 9.45 -17.51 -22.83
C PRO A 226 10.15 -16.48 -23.71
N ASN A 227 10.39 -15.29 -23.15
CA ASN A 227 11.03 -14.16 -23.85
C ASN A 227 12.48 -13.91 -23.39
N GLY A 228 12.98 -14.73 -22.45
CA GLY A 228 14.35 -14.68 -21.93
C GLY A 228 14.59 -13.58 -20.89
N ARG A 229 13.57 -12.82 -20.50
CA ARG A 229 13.68 -11.76 -19.49
C ARG A 229 13.33 -12.28 -18.11
N LEU A 230 13.94 -11.71 -17.08
CA LEU A 230 13.72 -12.07 -15.68
C LEU A 230 13.23 -10.88 -14.87
N VAL A 231 12.11 -11.06 -14.17
CA VAL A 231 11.61 -10.13 -13.14
C VAL A 231 11.72 -10.74 -11.75
N LEU A 232 12.29 -9.98 -10.80
CA LEU A 232 12.20 -10.25 -9.37
C LEU A 232 11.08 -9.40 -8.78
N ALA A 233 10.09 -10.02 -8.15
CA ALA A 233 8.96 -9.34 -7.54
C ALA A 233 8.99 -9.55 -6.01
N ALA A 234 9.09 -8.46 -5.25
CA ALA A 234 9.05 -8.51 -3.78
C ALA A 234 8.24 -7.36 -3.17
N CYS A 235 7.51 -7.64 -2.09
CA CYS A 235 7.01 -6.58 -1.22
C CYS A 235 8.19 -6.01 -0.43
N ALA A 236 8.24 -4.69 -0.32
CA ALA A 236 9.27 -4.04 0.47
C ALA A 236 9.20 -4.50 1.94
N GLN A 237 10.28 -4.28 2.69
CA GLN A 237 10.30 -4.53 4.13
C GLN A 237 9.09 -3.86 4.81
N GLY A 238 8.49 -4.55 5.78
CA GLY A 238 7.28 -4.11 6.48
C GLY A 238 5.97 -4.22 5.68
N GLU A 239 6.01 -4.56 4.39
CA GLU A 239 4.81 -4.74 3.57
C GLU A 239 4.34 -6.19 3.55
N LEU A 240 3.15 -6.44 4.10
CA LEU A 240 2.56 -7.77 4.22
C LEU A 240 1.55 -8.11 3.10
N HIS A 241 1.09 -7.10 2.35
CA HIS A 241 0.01 -7.26 1.36
C HIS A 241 0.56 -7.69 0.00
N GLU A 242 0.89 -8.98 -0.13
CA GLU A 242 1.55 -9.51 -1.32
C GLU A 242 0.63 -9.88 -2.49
N LEU A 243 -0.69 -9.96 -2.28
CA LEU A 243 -1.61 -10.50 -3.28
C LEU A 243 -1.61 -9.71 -4.59
N GLY A 244 -1.62 -8.37 -4.51
CA GLY A 244 -1.54 -7.52 -5.71
C GLY A 244 -0.23 -7.70 -6.46
N LEU A 245 0.88 -7.88 -5.75
CA LEU A 245 2.18 -8.15 -6.36
C LEU A 245 2.24 -9.56 -6.97
N ARG A 246 1.61 -10.55 -6.34
CA ARG A 246 1.44 -11.89 -6.91
C ARG A 246 0.69 -11.84 -8.24
N MET A 247 -0.36 -11.02 -8.33
CA MET A 247 -1.08 -10.83 -9.59
C MET A 247 -0.20 -10.21 -10.69
N VAL A 248 0.64 -9.23 -10.33
CA VAL A 248 1.63 -8.64 -11.26
C VAL A 248 2.65 -9.70 -11.71
N ALA A 249 3.18 -10.50 -10.79
CA ALA A 249 4.11 -11.59 -11.08
C ALA A 249 3.49 -12.63 -12.04
N ASP A 250 2.26 -13.06 -11.77
CA ASP A 250 1.52 -13.97 -12.64
C ASP A 250 1.33 -13.38 -14.06
N PHE A 251 1.13 -12.06 -14.19
CA PHE A 251 0.98 -11.39 -15.49
C PHE A 251 2.29 -11.30 -16.27
N PHE A 252 3.40 -10.97 -15.60
CA PHE A 252 4.72 -11.00 -16.24
C PHE A 252 5.04 -12.40 -16.77
N GLN A 253 4.73 -13.43 -15.99
CA GLN A 253 4.96 -14.80 -16.40
C GLN A 253 4.04 -15.24 -17.56
N ALA A 254 2.78 -14.82 -17.54
CA ALA A 254 1.85 -15.06 -18.65
C ALA A 254 2.35 -14.42 -19.96
N ASP A 255 3.00 -13.26 -19.86
CA ASP A 255 3.58 -12.53 -20.99
C ASP A 255 5.04 -12.98 -21.31
N GLY A 256 5.48 -14.11 -20.73
CA GLY A 256 6.69 -14.82 -21.14
C GLY A 256 7.95 -14.55 -20.33
N TRP A 257 7.88 -13.74 -19.28
CA TRP A 257 9.02 -13.49 -18.40
C TRP A 257 9.26 -14.67 -17.45
N ASP A 258 10.53 -14.99 -17.15
CA ASP A 258 10.83 -15.72 -15.91
C ASP A 258 10.53 -14.80 -14.73
N THR A 259 9.93 -15.34 -13.67
CA THR A 259 9.43 -14.56 -12.54
C THR A 259 9.88 -15.18 -11.23
N ARG A 260 10.60 -14.39 -10.43
CA ARG A 260 10.96 -14.73 -9.04
C ARG A 260 10.12 -13.91 -8.08
N PHE A 261 8.98 -14.47 -7.69
CA PHE A 261 8.13 -13.90 -6.67
C PHE A 261 8.64 -14.29 -5.27
N LEU A 262 9.07 -13.31 -4.49
CA LEU A 262 9.66 -13.49 -3.15
C LEU A 262 8.68 -13.17 -2.01
N GLY A 263 7.45 -12.78 -2.35
CA GLY A 263 6.38 -12.56 -1.38
C GLY A 263 6.52 -11.31 -0.52
N ALA A 264 5.85 -11.37 0.63
CA ALA A 264 5.74 -10.34 1.65
C ALA A 264 7.04 -10.05 2.41
N ASN A 265 7.19 -8.80 2.88
CA ASN A 265 8.14 -8.37 3.91
C ASN A 265 9.59 -8.83 3.67
N LEU A 266 10.11 -8.66 2.45
CA LEU A 266 11.47 -9.04 2.14
C LEU A 266 12.47 -8.05 2.78
N PRO A 267 13.36 -8.49 3.69
CA PRO A 267 14.34 -7.59 4.29
C PRO A 267 15.25 -6.95 3.25
N LEU A 268 15.62 -5.69 3.45
CA LEU A 268 16.40 -4.91 2.48
C LEU A 268 17.72 -5.59 2.07
N GLY A 269 18.45 -6.15 3.04
CA GLY A 269 19.69 -6.88 2.78
C GLY A 269 19.49 -8.15 1.96
N ALA A 270 18.37 -8.87 2.17
CA ALA A 270 18.05 -10.07 1.41
C ALA A 270 17.66 -9.74 -0.04
N LEU A 271 16.87 -8.67 -0.25
CA LEU A 271 16.59 -8.14 -1.59
C LEU A 271 17.89 -7.79 -2.33
N ALA A 272 18.77 -7.03 -1.69
CA ALA A 272 20.03 -6.63 -2.30
C ALA A 272 20.90 -7.84 -2.67
N ALA A 273 21.03 -8.83 -1.78
CA ALA A 273 21.78 -10.05 -2.04
C ALA A 273 21.19 -10.85 -3.22
N GLU A 274 19.88 -11.03 -3.25
CA GLU A 274 19.21 -11.81 -4.29
C GLU A 274 19.31 -11.15 -5.67
N VAL A 275 19.16 -9.82 -5.75
CA VAL A 275 19.37 -9.07 -7.00
C VAL A 275 20.81 -9.23 -7.50
N THR A 276 21.82 -9.30 -6.61
CA THR A 276 23.22 -9.57 -7.04
C THR A 276 23.37 -10.98 -7.60
N ARG A 277 22.71 -11.95 -6.96
CA ARG A 277 22.88 -13.37 -7.28
C ARG A 277 22.24 -13.75 -8.61
N ILE A 278 21.08 -13.17 -8.93
CA ILE A 278 20.29 -13.58 -10.11
C ILE A 278 20.32 -12.56 -11.26
N GLU A 279 20.85 -11.36 -11.02
CA GLU A 279 20.99 -10.28 -12.03
C GLU A 279 19.73 -10.06 -12.90
N PRO A 280 18.56 -9.82 -12.28
CA PRO A 280 17.30 -9.71 -13.01
C PRO A 280 17.34 -8.51 -13.98
N ASP A 281 16.48 -8.54 -15.00
CA ASP A 281 16.30 -7.38 -15.89
C ASP A 281 15.40 -6.32 -15.25
N LEU A 282 14.46 -6.77 -14.42
CA LEU A 282 13.49 -5.93 -13.74
C LEU A 282 13.35 -6.33 -12.26
N VAL A 283 13.25 -5.35 -11.38
CA VAL A 283 12.81 -5.52 -9.99
C VAL A 283 11.48 -4.81 -9.83
N ALA A 284 10.43 -5.55 -9.46
CA ALA A 284 9.10 -5.04 -9.13
C ALA A 284 8.92 -4.98 -7.61
N LEU A 285 8.79 -3.77 -7.06
CA LEU A 285 8.58 -3.52 -5.63
C LEU A 285 7.15 -3.06 -5.36
N SER A 286 6.52 -3.61 -4.33
CA SER A 286 5.17 -3.19 -3.92
C SER A 286 5.13 -2.59 -2.52
N ALA A 287 4.33 -1.53 -2.38
CA ALA A 287 3.84 -1.01 -1.11
C ALA A 287 2.33 -0.75 -1.22
N SER A 288 1.57 -1.18 -0.22
CA SER A 288 0.11 -0.98 -0.13
C SER A 288 -0.25 0.02 0.97
N ILE A 289 0.55 0.08 2.03
CA ILE A 289 0.39 1.07 3.10
C ILE A 289 1.34 2.26 2.86
N PRO A 290 0.87 3.53 2.92
CA PRO A 290 1.71 4.72 2.71
C PRO A 290 2.99 4.74 3.54
N THR A 291 2.93 4.27 4.79
CA THR A 291 4.11 4.20 5.66
C THR A 291 5.23 3.33 5.09
N ASN A 292 4.91 2.33 4.27
CA ASN A 292 5.89 1.42 3.69
C ASN A 292 6.62 2.01 2.47
N VAL A 293 6.22 3.19 1.98
CA VAL A 293 6.91 3.91 0.89
C VAL A 293 8.39 4.16 1.24
N ARG A 294 8.71 4.44 2.51
CA ARG A 294 10.10 4.62 2.96
C ARG A 294 10.98 3.39 2.73
N TRP A 295 10.40 2.19 2.81
CA TRP A 295 11.13 0.96 2.56
C TRP A 295 11.34 0.72 1.06
N VAL A 296 10.42 1.19 0.23
CA VAL A 296 10.62 1.23 -1.23
C VAL A 296 11.73 2.23 -1.57
N ASP A 297 11.74 3.43 -0.98
CA ASP A 297 12.82 4.42 -1.13
C ASP A 297 14.19 3.83 -0.74
N ALA A 298 14.29 3.20 0.42
CA ALA A 298 15.50 2.54 0.89
C ALA A 298 15.95 1.41 -0.06
N ALA A 299 15.00 0.62 -0.58
CA ALA A 299 15.27 -0.42 -1.57
C ALA A 299 15.80 0.16 -2.88
N VAL A 300 15.15 1.19 -3.44
CA VAL A 300 15.60 1.85 -4.67
C VAL A 300 17.01 2.42 -4.49
N LYS A 301 17.26 3.20 -3.42
CA LYS A 301 18.58 3.76 -3.10
C LYS A 301 19.64 2.67 -2.99
N THR A 302 19.33 1.59 -2.27
CA THR A 302 20.26 0.46 -2.10
C THR A 302 20.58 -0.19 -3.44
N LEU A 303 19.59 -0.46 -4.27
CA LEU A 303 19.80 -1.08 -5.59
C LEU A 303 20.55 -0.15 -6.56
N ARG A 304 20.32 1.16 -6.49
CA ARG A 304 21.03 2.16 -7.32
C ARG A 304 22.49 2.35 -6.92
N ALA A 305 22.81 2.18 -5.64
CA ALA A 305 24.18 2.27 -5.12
C ALA A 305 25.06 1.06 -5.49
N LYS A 306 24.46 -0.04 -5.99
CA LYS A 306 25.21 -1.23 -6.41
C LYS A 306 26.11 -0.95 -7.60
N THR A 307 27.23 -1.66 -7.64
CA THR A 307 28.10 -1.79 -8.81
C THR A 307 27.66 -2.99 -9.66
N GLY A 308 27.88 -2.96 -10.97
CA GLY A 308 27.45 -4.02 -11.90
C GLY A 308 26.13 -3.72 -12.62
N LYS A 309 25.46 -4.77 -13.13
CA LYS A 309 24.18 -4.65 -13.84
C LYS A 309 23.12 -4.07 -12.90
N LYS A 310 22.50 -2.97 -13.33
CA LYS A 310 21.40 -2.34 -12.60
C LYS A 310 20.09 -2.76 -13.26
N PRO A 311 19.20 -3.49 -12.56
CA PRO A 311 17.89 -3.78 -13.12
C PRO A 311 17.10 -2.49 -13.28
N ALA A 312 16.17 -2.49 -14.23
CA ALA A 312 15.07 -1.56 -14.19
C ALA A 312 14.27 -1.77 -12.88
N ILE A 313 13.77 -0.69 -12.29
CA ILE A 313 12.98 -0.74 -11.05
C ILE A 313 11.58 -0.23 -11.34
N LEU A 314 10.60 -1.13 -11.23
CA LEU A 314 9.19 -0.85 -11.27
C LEU A 314 8.67 -0.82 -9.83
N VAL A 315 7.96 0.24 -9.46
CA VAL A 315 7.28 0.33 -8.16
C VAL A 315 5.78 0.34 -8.36
N GLY A 316 5.01 -0.16 -7.39
CA GLY A 316 3.57 -0.21 -7.51
C GLY A 316 2.85 -0.42 -6.20
N GLY A 317 1.53 -0.49 -6.31
CA GLY A 317 0.62 -0.49 -5.17
C GLY A 317 0.04 0.89 -4.88
N ILE A 318 -0.81 0.94 -3.86
CA ILE A 318 -1.74 2.04 -3.62
C ILE A 318 -1.09 3.44 -3.55
N PRO A 319 0.01 3.66 -2.82
CA PRO A 319 0.60 5.00 -2.73
C PRO A 319 1.01 5.58 -4.08
N PHE A 320 1.42 4.72 -5.03
CA PHE A 320 1.81 5.12 -6.38
C PHE A 320 0.63 5.38 -7.31
N VAL A 321 -0.55 4.85 -6.99
CA VAL A 321 -1.82 5.18 -7.66
C VAL A 321 -2.34 6.53 -7.16
N VAL A 322 -2.26 6.77 -5.84
CA VAL A 322 -2.71 8.02 -5.20
C VAL A 322 -1.84 9.20 -5.62
N SER A 323 -0.50 9.02 -5.65
CA SER A 323 0.46 10.03 -6.08
C SER A 323 1.27 9.53 -7.29
N PRO A 324 0.81 9.76 -8.54
CA PRO A 324 1.48 9.27 -9.75
C PRO A 324 2.91 9.82 -9.97
N GLY A 325 3.30 10.88 -9.27
CA GLY A 325 4.66 11.43 -9.31
C GLY A 325 5.64 10.72 -8.36
N LEU A 326 5.14 10.01 -7.36
CA LEU A 326 5.92 9.48 -6.24
C LEU A 326 7.10 8.60 -6.70
N TRP A 327 6.88 7.72 -7.69
CA TRP A 327 7.93 6.83 -8.18
C TRP A 327 9.17 7.57 -8.71
N ARG A 328 9.00 8.78 -9.28
CA ARG A 328 10.12 9.60 -9.78
C ARG A 328 10.95 10.16 -8.64
N GLU A 329 10.29 10.64 -7.58
CA GLU A 329 10.97 11.15 -6.38
C GLU A 329 11.81 10.08 -5.70
N LEU A 330 11.34 8.83 -5.71
CA LEU A 330 12.09 7.69 -5.15
C LEU A 330 13.24 7.22 -6.07
N GLY A 331 13.31 7.67 -7.32
CA GLY A 331 14.33 7.25 -8.29
C GLY A 331 14.07 5.89 -8.96
N ALA A 332 12.82 5.42 -8.95
CA ALA A 332 12.40 4.26 -9.73
C ALA A 332 12.30 4.60 -11.23
N ASP A 333 12.20 3.60 -12.11
CA ASP A 333 12.14 3.79 -13.56
C ASP A 333 10.70 3.81 -14.11
N GLY A 334 9.74 3.31 -13.34
CA GLY A 334 8.33 3.38 -13.70
C GLY A 334 7.38 2.90 -12.60
N THR A 335 6.09 3.01 -12.89
CA THR A 335 4.99 2.48 -12.08
C THR A 335 3.91 1.87 -12.99
N GLY A 336 3.04 1.03 -12.43
CA GLY A 336 1.82 0.55 -13.07
C GLY A 336 0.64 0.58 -12.09
N ILE A 337 -0.52 1.05 -12.55
CA ILE A 337 -1.74 1.15 -11.71
C ILE A 337 -2.47 -0.19 -11.58
N ASP A 338 -2.17 -1.13 -12.48
CA ASP A 338 -2.66 -2.51 -12.47
C ASP A 338 -1.65 -3.47 -13.09
N CYS A 339 -2.03 -4.75 -13.20
CA CYS A 339 -1.15 -5.80 -13.69
C CYS A 339 -0.83 -5.68 -15.19
N GLN A 340 -1.73 -5.14 -16.01
CA GLN A 340 -1.49 -4.97 -17.44
C GLN A 340 -0.51 -3.84 -17.70
N GLU A 341 -0.73 -2.70 -17.05
CA GLU A 341 0.16 -1.56 -17.18
C GLU A 341 1.55 -1.88 -16.62
N ALA A 342 1.64 -2.61 -15.51
CA ALA A 342 2.91 -3.07 -14.95
C ALA A 342 3.76 -3.84 -15.96
N VAL A 343 3.16 -4.80 -16.70
CA VAL A 343 3.88 -5.54 -17.74
C VAL A 343 4.26 -4.65 -18.91
N ALA A 344 3.33 -3.82 -19.41
CA ALA A 344 3.62 -2.91 -20.53
C ALA A 344 4.75 -1.92 -20.21
N VAL A 345 4.82 -1.45 -18.97
CA VAL A 345 5.91 -0.60 -18.49
C VAL A 345 7.21 -1.40 -18.39
N GLY A 346 7.17 -2.61 -17.80
CA GLY A 346 8.34 -3.48 -17.71
C GLY A 346 8.95 -3.81 -19.07
N ASP A 347 8.13 -4.15 -20.06
CA ASP A 347 8.55 -4.40 -21.44
C ASP A 347 9.19 -3.17 -22.09
N ARG A 348 8.64 -1.98 -21.83
CA ARG A 348 9.20 -0.73 -22.34
C ARG A 348 10.54 -0.40 -21.68
N LEU A 349 10.69 -0.66 -20.39
CA LEU A 349 11.92 -0.38 -19.64
C LEU A 349 13.06 -1.27 -20.12
N VAL A 350 12.85 -2.59 -20.14
CA VAL A 350 13.87 -3.56 -20.55
C VAL A 350 14.07 -3.58 -22.08
N GLY A 351 13.02 -3.34 -22.87
CA GLY A 351 13.10 -3.28 -24.33
C GLY A 351 13.83 -2.05 -24.88
N LYS A 352 14.00 -0.97 -24.09
CA LYS A 352 14.79 0.20 -24.49
C LYS A 352 16.30 -0.06 -24.43
N GLU A 353 16.76 -0.91 -23.52
CA GLU A 353 18.19 -1.24 -23.38
C GLU A 353 18.70 -2.12 -24.55
N THR A 354 17.87 -3.04 -25.06
CA THR A 354 18.29 -3.96 -26.14
C THR A 354 18.55 -3.27 -27.50
N ARG A 355 18.15 -2.01 -27.67
CA ARG A 355 18.34 -1.23 -28.91
C ARG A 355 19.57 -0.31 -28.89
N LEU A 356 20.22 -0.12 -27.74
CA LEU A 356 21.42 0.72 -27.64
C LEU A 356 22.72 -0.08 -27.82
N ASP A 357 22.65 -1.41 -27.74
CA ASP A 357 23.79 -2.33 -27.90
C ASP A 357 23.77 -3.11 -29.23
N ARG A 358 23.08 -2.60 -30.26
CA ARG A 358 23.12 -3.11 -31.65
C ARG A 358 23.33 -1.96 -32.61
#